data_AF-A0AAE4I1V4-F1
#
_entry.id   AF-A0AAE4I1V4-F1
#
_cell.length_a   1.000
_cell.length_b   1.000
_cell.length_c   1.000
_cell.angle_alpha   90.00
_cell.angle_beta   90.00
_cell.angle_gamma   90.00
#
_symmetry.space_group_name_H-M   'P 1'
#
loop_
_entity.id
_entity.type
_entity.pdbx_description
1 polymer ?
#
loop_
_entity_poly.entity_id
_entity_poly.type
_entity_poly.pdbx_seq_one_letter_code
_entity_poly.pdbx_strand_id
1 'polypeptide(L)'
;MNLEKEAAVKAALTHLTALLKENEVIVRYQQLQKKVAENDDLQELEEGIKTAQREAVQFAHYGKPEAERAALKKADQLTEEFNQHPLVLEYREQLIEANDLLQHLTTLIQKEVNHALDSDE
;
A
#
# COMPACT_ATOMS: atom_id res chain seq x y z
N MET A 1 11.00 -5.07 -32.24
CA MET A 1 11.19 -5.69 -30.91
C MET A 1 10.88 -7.17 -31.04
N ASN A 2 11.74 -8.06 -30.52
CA ASN A 2 11.61 -9.49 -30.73
C ASN A 2 10.66 -10.09 -29.68
N LEU A 3 9.45 -10.50 -30.08
CA LEU A 3 8.38 -10.98 -29.19
C LEU A 3 8.82 -12.18 -28.31
N GLU A 4 9.71 -13.04 -28.80
CA GLU A 4 10.22 -14.19 -28.03
C GLU A 4 11.08 -13.74 -26.84
N LYS A 5 11.88 -12.69 -27.01
CA LYS A 5 12.70 -12.11 -25.93
C LYS A 5 11.82 -11.45 -24.87
N GLU A 6 10.73 -10.81 -25.28
CA GLU A 6 9.75 -10.21 -24.35
C GLU A 6 9.04 -11.28 -23.51
N ALA A 7 8.65 -12.41 -24.12
CA ALA A 7 8.06 -13.54 -23.41
C ALA A 7 9.03 -14.14 -22.38
N ALA A 8 10.31 -14.28 -22.73
CA ALA A 8 11.35 -14.78 -21.82
C ALA A 8 11.58 -13.84 -20.63
N VAL A 9 11.65 -12.53 -20.85
CA VAL A 9 11.75 -11.52 -19.79
C VAL A 9 10.55 -11.58 -18.84
N LYS A 10 9.34 -11.71 -19.39
CA LYS A 10 8.13 -11.85 -18.59
C LYS A 10 8.13 -13.13 -17.74
N ALA A 11 8.62 -14.24 -18.29
CA ALA A 11 8.75 -15.49 -17.54
C ALA A 11 9.76 -15.36 -16.38
N ALA A 12 10.92 -14.73 -16.62
CA ALA A 12 11.91 -14.45 -15.59
C ALA A 12 11.35 -13.55 -14.47
N LEU A 13 10.64 -12.47 -14.83
CA LEU A 13 9.96 -11.61 -13.85
C LEU A 13 8.91 -12.37 -13.04
N THR A 14 8.17 -13.27 -13.67
CA THR A 14 7.17 -14.11 -12.98
C THR A 14 7.85 -15.02 -11.96
N HIS A 15 8.97 -15.64 -12.33
CA HIS A 15 9.74 -16.48 -11.42
C HIS A 15 10.31 -15.67 -10.24
N LEU A 16 10.90 -14.50 -10.51
CA LEU A 16 11.39 -13.59 -9.47
C LEU A 16 10.26 -13.17 -8.51
N THR A 17 9.07 -12.86 -9.04
CA THR A 17 7.90 -12.53 -8.24
C THR A 17 7.49 -13.68 -7.32
N ALA A 18 7.56 -14.93 -7.79
CA ALA A 18 7.27 -16.11 -6.98
C ALA A 18 8.28 -16.24 -5.81
N LEU A 19 9.57 -16.08 -6.09
CA LEU A 19 10.61 -16.11 -5.05
C LEU A 19 10.43 -14.99 -4.02
N LEU A 20 10.05 -13.79 -4.45
CA LEU A 20 9.78 -12.67 -3.53
C LEU A 20 8.57 -12.92 -2.64
N LYS A 21 7.55 -13.63 -3.12
CA LYS A 21 6.40 -14.00 -2.28
C LYS A 21 6.77 -14.92 -1.12
N GLU A 22 7.86 -15.68 -1.26
CA GLU A 22 8.39 -16.56 -0.21
C GLU A 22 9.36 -15.83 0.72
N ASN A 23 9.75 -14.59 0.41
CA ASN A 23 10.63 -13.79 1.25
C ASN A 23 9.95 -13.44 2.58
N GLU A 24 10.66 -13.59 3.70
CA GLU A 24 10.13 -13.39 5.05
C GLU A 24 9.53 -12.00 5.26
N VAL A 25 10.11 -10.94 4.67
CA VAL A 25 9.58 -9.57 4.77
C VAL A 25 8.21 -9.48 4.09
N ILE A 26 8.09 -10.06 2.89
CA ILE A 26 6.83 -10.07 2.13
C ILE A 26 5.78 -10.95 2.81
N VAL A 27 6.18 -12.11 3.33
CA VAL A 27 5.27 -13.01 4.06
C VAL A 27 4.73 -12.32 5.32
N ARG A 28 5.59 -11.67 6.11
CA ARG A 28 5.17 -10.92 7.30
C ARG A 28 4.18 -9.80 6.93
N TYR A 29 4.53 -8.99 5.92
CA TYR A 29 3.65 -7.95 5.41
C TYR A 29 2.27 -8.50 4.98
N GLN A 30 2.22 -9.60 4.22
CA GLN A 30 0.97 -10.21 3.78
C GLN A 30 0.13 -10.74 4.95
N GLN A 31 0.76 -11.34 5.95
CA GLN A 31 0.06 -11.81 7.15
C GLN A 31 -0.55 -10.64 7.94
N LEU A 32 0.20 -9.55 8.10
CA LEU A 32 -0.29 -8.38 8.80
C LEU A 32 -1.36 -7.64 7.99
N GLN A 33 -1.20 -7.54 6.67
CA GLN A 33 -2.22 -7.02 5.77
C GLN A 33 -3.54 -7.75 5.95
N LYS A 34 -3.50 -9.08 6.04
CA LYS A 34 -4.69 -9.89 6.28
C LYS A 34 -5.31 -9.60 7.65
N LYS A 35 -4.49 -9.51 8.70
CA LYS A 35 -4.97 -9.15 10.06
C LYS A 35 -5.63 -7.78 10.10
N VAL A 36 -5.05 -6.78 9.43
CA VAL A 36 -5.63 -5.43 9.32
C VAL A 36 -6.96 -5.48 8.57
N ALA A 37 -7.02 -6.22 7.46
CA ALA A 37 -8.24 -6.33 6.64
C ALA A 37 -9.38 -7.07 7.36
N GLU A 38 -9.05 -8.03 8.23
CA GLU A 38 -10.01 -8.83 9.00
C GLU A 38 -10.33 -8.24 10.38
N ASN A 39 -9.77 -7.09 10.74
CA ASN A 39 -10.01 -6.47 12.04
C ASN A 39 -11.32 -5.66 12.03
N ASP A 40 -12.29 -6.11 12.81
CA ASP A 40 -13.62 -5.51 12.90
C ASP A 40 -13.56 -4.02 13.33
N ASP A 41 -12.76 -3.68 14.34
CA ASP A 41 -12.62 -2.29 14.83
C ASP A 41 -12.12 -1.34 13.72
N LEU A 42 -11.14 -1.78 12.93
CA LEU A 42 -10.61 -1.02 11.79
C LEU A 42 -11.63 -0.89 10.66
N GLN A 43 -12.43 -1.93 10.41
CA GLN A 43 -13.52 -1.85 9.44
C GLN A 43 -14.59 -0.85 9.88
N GLU A 44 -14.99 -0.87 11.16
CA GLU A 44 -15.95 0.08 11.72
C GLU A 44 -15.43 1.53 11.64
N LEU A 45 -14.16 1.75 11.97
CA LEU A 45 -13.51 3.05 11.81
C LEU A 45 -13.50 3.50 10.35
N GLU A 46 -13.14 2.64 9.41
CA GLU A 46 -13.12 2.95 7.98
C GLU A 46 -14.53 3.31 7.45
N GLU A 47 -15.55 2.54 7.82
CA GLU A 47 -16.94 2.82 7.48
C GLU A 47 -17.42 4.14 8.11
N GLY A 48 -17.04 4.41 9.35
CA GLY A 48 -17.31 5.66 10.05
C GLY A 48 -16.71 6.87 9.34
N ILE A 49 -15.45 6.77 8.90
CA ILE A 49 -14.75 7.81 8.13
C ILE A 49 -15.49 8.07 6.82
N LYS A 50 -15.78 7.01 6.05
CA LYS A 50 -16.49 7.12 4.76
C LYS A 50 -17.87 7.75 4.92
N THR A 51 -18.58 7.40 5.99
CA THR A 51 -19.91 7.95 6.29
C THR A 51 -19.81 9.43 6.61
N ALA A 52 -18.92 9.83 7.52
CA ALA A 52 -18.74 11.23 7.89
C ALA A 52 -18.28 12.10 6.70
N GLN A 53 -17.39 11.58 5.85
CA GLN A 53 -16.99 12.27 4.62
C GLN A 53 -18.16 12.45 3.64
N ARG A 54 -19.00 11.41 3.48
CA ARG A 54 -20.20 11.49 2.64
C ARG A 54 -21.21 12.51 3.18
N GLU A 55 -21.43 12.52 4.49
CA GLU A 55 -22.27 13.51 5.17
C GLU A 55 -21.75 14.93 4.95
N ALA A 56 -20.43 15.15 5.06
CA ALA A 56 -19.82 16.45 4.79
C ALA A 56 -20.10 16.93 3.36
N VAL A 57 -19.89 16.07 2.35
CA VAL A 57 -20.22 16.38 0.94
C VAL A 57 -21.71 16.69 0.77
N GLN A 58 -22.58 15.96 1.45
CA GLN A 58 -24.02 16.19 1.41
C GLN A 58 -24.41 17.54 2.05
N PHE A 59 -23.85 17.86 3.22
CA PHE A 59 -24.12 19.14 3.89
C PHE A 59 -23.59 20.33 3.10
N ALA A 60 -22.42 20.21 2.48
CA ALA A 60 -21.87 21.20 1.56
C ALA A 60 -22.84 21.46 0.39
N HIS A 61 -23.37 20.39 -0.22
CA HIS A 61 -24.32 20.50 -1.32
C HIS A 61 -25.61 21.24 -0.94
N TYR A 62 -26.11 21.02 0.28
CA TYR A 62 -27.32 21.69 0.80
C TYR A 62 -27.05 23.04 1.50
N GLY A 63 -25.82 23.54 1.47
CA GLY A 63 -25.47 24.84 2.08
C GLY A 63 -25.60 24.85 3.61
N LYS A 64 -25.23 23.76 4.28
CA LYS A 64 -25.27 23.61 5.75
C LYS A 64 -23.85 23.62 6.36
N PRO A 65 -23.20 24.79 6.48
CA PRO A 65 -21.77 24.88 6.82
C PRO A 65 -21.44 24.39 8.25
N GLU A 66 -22.34 24.57 9.21
CA GLU A 66 -22.09 24.07 10.58
C GLU A 66 -22.14 22.54 10.66
N ALA A 67 -23.09 21.93 9.93
CA ALA A 67 -23.21 20.47 9.85
C ALA A 67 -22.06 19.85 9.06
N GLU A 68 -21.66 20.47 7.96
CA GLU A 68 -20.47 20.10 7.18
C GLU A 68 -19.21 20.10 8.07
N ARG A 69 -18.99 21.19 8.82
CA ARG A 69 -17.83 21.30 9.72
C ARG A 69 -17.84 20.24 10.81
N ALA A 70 -19.01 19.92 11.37
CA ALA A 70 -19.15 18.86 12.37
C ALA A 70 -18.83 17.48 11.77
N ALA A 71 -19.32 17.18 10.56
CA ALA A 71 -19.05 15.94 9.85
C ALA A 71 -17.56 15.79 9.50
N LEU A 72 -16.90 16.85 9.02
CA LEU A 72 -15.45 16.87 8.77
C LEU A 72 -14.66 16.62 10.06
N LYS A 73 -15.00 17.31 11.15
CA LYS A 73 -14.34 17.11 12.44
C LYS A 73 -14.47 15.67 12.93
N LYS A 74 -15.64 15.03 12.73
CA LYS A 74 -15.85 13.63 13.06
C LYS A 74 -14.99 12.71 12.17
N ALA A 75 -14.91 12.97 10.87
CA ALA A 75 -14.05 12.23 9.96
C ALA A 75 -12.56 12.33 10.37
N ASP A 76 -12.11 13.52 10.75
CA ASP A 76 -10.74 13.77 11.22
C ASP A 76 -10.45 12.99 12.50
N GLN A 77 -11.38 12.99 13.46
CA GLN A 77 -11.23 12.24 14.72
C GLN A 77 -11.12 10.73 14.47
N LEU A 78 -12.02 10.16 13.66
CA LEU A 78 -11.99 8.74 13.31
C LEU A 78 -10.74 8.37 12.51
N THR A 79 -10.27 9.28 11.65
CA THR A 79 -9.04 9.10 10.88
C THR A 79 -7.82 9.10 11.79
N GLU A 80 -7.77 9.99 12.79
CA GLU A 80 -6.69 9.99 13.77
C GLU A 80 -6.70 8.70 14.59
N GLU A 81 -7.87 8.25 15.06
CA GLU A 81 -8.02 6.98 15.77
C GLU A 81 -7.56 5.79 14.93
N PHE A 82 -7.98 5.72 13.67
CA PHE A 82 -7.52 4.72 12.70
C PHE A 82 -6.00 4.77 12.53
N ASN A 83 -5.42 5.95 12.40
CA ASN A 83 -3.98 6.14 12.19
C ASN A 83 -3.13 5.75 13.40
N GLN A 84 -3.65 5.94 14.61
CA GLN A 84 -2.97 5.59 15.86
C GLN A 84 -3.22 4.14 16.29
N HIS A 85 -4.07 3.40 15.58
CA HIS A 85 -4.35 2.01 15.89
C HIS A 85 -3.07 1.16 15.77
N PRO A 86 -2.72 0.32 16.77
CA PRO A 86 -1.46 -0.42 16.80
C PRO A 86 -1.22 -1.28 15.54
N LEU A 87 -2.25 -1.97 15.04
CA LEU A 87 -2.14 -2.77 13.81
C LEU A 87 -1.86 -1.92 12.57
N VAL A 88 -2.36 -0.68 12.51
CA VAL A 88 -2.13 0.23 11.38
C VAL A 88 -0.71 0.77 11.41
N LEU A 89 -0.18 1.08 12.60
CA LEU A 89 1.21 1.48 12.79
C LEU A 89 2.16 0.35 12.36
N GLU A 90 1.95 -0.86 12.87
CA GLU A 90 2.75 -2.05 12.52
C GLU A 90 2.67 -2.33 11.01
N TYR A 91 1.47 -2.18 10.41
CA TYR A 91 1.28 -2.39 8.98
C TYR A 91 2.08 -1.41 8.14
N ARG A 92 2.15 -0.15 8.57
CA ARG A 92 2.95 0.88 7.90
C ARG A 92 4.44 0.59 7.99
N GLU A 93 4.92 0.14 9.15
CA GLU A 93 6.32 -0.26 9.35
C GLU A 93 6.70 -1.42 8.42
N GLN A 94 5.88 -2.49 8.38
CA GLN A 94 6.13 -3.62 7.49
C GLN A 94 6.01 -3.25 6.01
N LEU A 95 5.12 -2.33 5.65
CA LEU A 95 5.03 -1.81 4.29
C LEU A 95 6.32 -1.07 3.88
N ILE A 96 6.93 -0.31 4.79
CA ILE A 96 8.22 0.35 4.54
C ILE A 96 9.30 -0.70 4.29
N GLU A 97 9.42 -1.72 5.15
CA GLU A 97 10.40 -2.79 4.97
C GLU A 97 10.21 -3.54 3.64
N ALA A 98 8.97 -3.84 3.26
CA ALA A 98 8.65 -4.47 1.99
C ALA A 98 9.05 -3.59 0.79
N ASN A 99 8.82 -2.27 0.87
CA ASN A 99 9.23 -1.33 -0.16
C ASN A 99 10.76 -1.22 -0.26
N ASP A 100 11.47 -1.18 0.87
CA ASP A 100 12.94 -1.13 0.89
C ASP A 100 13.55 -2.37 0.23
N LEU A 101 12.97 -3.55 0.45
CA LEU A 101 13.36 -4.77 -0.25
C LEU A 101 13.19 -4.64 -1.77
N LEU A 102 12.03 -4.15 -2.22
CA LEU A 102 11.75 -3.97 -3.66
C LEU A 102 12.67 -2.92 -4.29
N GLN A 103 12.95 -1.83 -3.57
CA GLN A 103 13.84 -0.77 -4.02
C GLN A 103 15.29 -1.28 -4.13
N HIS A 104 15.76 -2.06 -3.16
CA HIS A 104 17.07 -2.70 -3.20
C HIS A 104 17.21 -3.62 -4.41
N LEU A 105 16.23 -4.50 -4.63
CA LEU A 105 16.22 -5.40 -5.78
C LEU A 105 16.23 -4.65 -7.11
N THR A 106 15.41 -3.60 -7.24
CA THR A 106 15.35 -2.79 -8.46
C THR A 106 16.70 -2.12 -8.73
N THR A 107 17.37 -1.65 -7.67
CA THR A 107 18.71 -1.05 -7.76
C THR A 107 19.75 -2.08 -8.21
N LEU A 108 19.69 -3.31 -7.71
CA LEU A 108 20.57 -4.40 -8.15
C LEU A 108 20.36 -4.74 -9.63
N ILE A 109 19.11 -4.91 -10.07
CA ILE A 109 18.78 -5.17 -11.48
C ILE A 109 19.33 -4.05 -12.37
N GLN A 110 19.09 -2.79 -12.00
CA GLN A 110 19.59 -1.63 -12.74
C GLN A 110 21.12 -1.66 -12.85
N LYS A 111 21.82 -1.95 -11.75
CA LYS A 111 23.29 -2.01 -11.72
C LYS A 111 23.82 -3.12 -12.63
N GLU A 112 23.27 -4.32 -12.56
CA GLU A 112 23.71 -5.46 -13.38
C GLU A 112 23.43 -5.22 -14.87
N VAL A 113 22.29 -4.62 -15.21
CA VAL A 113 21.97 -4.26 -16.60
C VAL A 113 22.95 -3.22 -17.12
N ASN A 114 23.24 -2.16 -16.35
CA ASN A 114 24.20 -1.14 -16.76
C ASN A 114 25.60 -1.73 -16.94
N HIS A 115 26.06 -2.56 -16.00
CA HIS A 115 27.36 -3.23 -16.11
C HIS A 115 27.44 -4.10 -17.37
N ALA A 116 26.40 -4.89 -17.68
CA ALA A 116 26.37 -5.71 -18.89
C ALA A 116 26.46 -4.86 -20.17
N LEU A 117 25.85 -3.67 -20.20
CA LEU A 117 25.94 -2.75 -21.35
C LEU A 117 27.32 -2.12 -21.47
N ASP A 118 27.93 -1.71 -20.34
CA ASP A 118 29.26 -1.09 -20.32
C ASP A 118 30.39 -2.11 -20.59
N SER A 119 30.15 -3.41 -20.34
CA SER A 119 31.11 -4.50 -20.59
C SER A 119 31.15 -4.97 -22.04
N ASP A 120 30.16 -4.57 -22.85
CA ASP A 120 30.02 -4.92 -24.26
C ASP A 120 30.65 -3.84 -25.20
N GLU A 121 31.30 -2.80 -24.63
CA GLU A 121 32.23 -1.86 -25.31
C GLU A 121 33.71 -2.23 -25.06
#